data_AF-F9Q762-F1
#
_entry.id   AF-F9Q762-F1
#
_cell.length_a   1.000
_cell.length_b   1.000
_cell.length_c   1.000
_cell.angle_alpha   90.00
_cell.angle_beta   90.00
_cell.angle_gamma   90.00
#
_symmetry.space_group_name_H-M   'P 1'
#
loop_
_entity.id
_entity.type
_entity.pdbx_description
1 polymer ?
#
loop_
_entity_poly.entity_id
_entity_poly.type
_entity_poly.pdbx_seq_one_letter_code
_entity_poly.pdbx_strand_id
1 'polypeptide(L)'
;MFQEEVEFADLALVIIDEQHRFGVHQRLMLREKGEKAGFYPHQLIMTATPIPRTLAMTVYADLDTSIIDELPPGRTPITTVVISEERRDEIVARVKNACINEKRQAYWVCTLIDESEVLEAQAAEAIWEDLTKALPMLKIGLVHGRMKPQEKQDIMAAFKNAELDLLVATTVIEVGVDVPNASLMIIENAERLGLSQLHQLRGRVGRGSTASFCVLMYKPPLGKVSQKRLQVLRDSQDGFVISEKDLEIRGPGEVLGTKQTGIAEFKVANLMRDRKMIPTVQHYAKALIVKYPDVAESLIRRWLNNREIYSNA
;
A
#
# COMPACT_ATOMS: atom_id res chain seq x y z
N MET A 1 14.79 -3.25 -17.44
CA MET A 1 14.25 -4.59 -17.09
C MET A 1 13.07 -4.97 -17.98
N PHE A 2 12.00 -4.17 -18.01
CA PHE A 2 10.81 -4.41 -18.86
C PHE A 2 10.94 -3.94 -20.32
N GLN A 3 12.12 -3.48 -20.73
CA GLN A 3 12.41 -3.17 -22.14
C GLN A 3 12.63 -4.49 -22.87
N GLU A 4 12.08 -4.63 -24.08
CA GLU A 4 12.20 -5.85 -24.88
C GLU A 4 13.66 -6.31 -25.05
N GLU A 5 14.57 -5.35 -25.24
CA GLU A 5 16.01 -5.59 -25.51
C GLU A 5 16.80 -6.20 -24.34
N VAL A 6 16.24 -6.24 -23.12
CA VAL A 6 16.94 -6.86 -21.98
C VAL A 6 16.75 -8.37 -22.01
N GLU A 7 17.77 -9.09 -22.47
CA GLU A 7 17.85 -10.54 -22.45
C GLU A 7 18.65 -11.04 -21.24
N PHE A 8 18.20 -12.15 -20.65
CA PHE A 8 18.88 -12.82 -19.55
C PHE A 8 19.50 -14.13 -20.06
N ALA A 9 20.74 -14.42 -19.65
CA ALA A 9 21.40 -15.68 -20.05
C ALA A 9 20.75 -16.92 -19.41
N ASP A 10 20.43 -16.83 -18.12
CA ASP A 10 19.80 -17.92 -17.33
C ASP A 10 19.02 -17.34 -16.15
N LEU A 11 17.84 -16.78 -16.41
CA LEU A 11 16.99 -16.19 -15.38
C LEU A 11 16.31 -17.29 -14.57
N ALA A 12 16.77 -17.52 -13.33
CA ALA A 12 16.23 -18.57 -12.47
C ALA A 12 15.26 -18.05 -11.37
N LEU A 13 15.37 -16.79 -10.96
CA LEU A 13 14.59 -16.21 -9.87
C LEU A 13 14.24 -14.74 -10.14
N VAL A 14 12.99 -14.39 -9.91
CA VAL A 14 12.47 -13.02 -9.96
C VAL A 14 11.89 -12.68 -8.58
N ILE A 15 12.39 -11.60 -7.98
CA ILE A 15 11.86 -11.04 -6.73
C ILE A 15 11.17 -9.71 -7.06
N ILE A 16 9.89 -9.62 -6.72
CA ILE A 16 9.07 -8.42 -6.94
C ILE A 16 8.67 -7.88 -5.58
N ASP A 17 9.13 -6.67 -5.25
CA ASP A 17 8.71 -5.94 -4.06
C ASP A 17 7.63 -4.89 -4.40
N GLU A 18 6.73 -4.62 -3.47
CA GLU A 18 5.59 -3.70 -3.62
C GLU A 18 4.78 -3.93 -4.91
N GLN A 19 4.26 -5.16 -5.06
CA GLN A 19 3.60 -5.64 -6.29
C GLN A 19 2.55 -4.71 -6.92
N HIS A 20 1.88 -3.87 -6.12
CA HIS A 20 0.81 -2.98 -6.60
C HIS A 20 1.30 -1.93 -7.61
N ARG A 21 2.62 -1.70 -7.69
CA ARG A 21 3.25 -0.81 -8.67
C ARG A 21 3.43 -1.46 -10.04
N PHE A 22 3.33 -2.80 -10.12
CA PHE A 22 3.57 -3.55 -11.35
C PHE A 22 2.25 -4.08 -11.91
N GLY A 23 2.00 -3.77 -13.18
CA GLY A 23 0.85 -4.32 -13.88
C GLY A 23 0.96 -5.84 -14.06
N VAL A 24 -0.19 -6.53 -14.18
CA VAL A 24 -0.24 -7.98 -14.46
C VAL A 24 0.66 -8.34 -15.66
N HIS A 25 0.63 -7.52 -16.71
CA HIS A 25 1.37 -7.76 -17.94
C HIS A 25 2.89 -7.66 -17.77
N GLN A 26 3.37 -6.75 -16.91
CA GLN A 26 4.80 -6.64 -16.59
C GLN A 26 5.32 -7.87 -15.84
N ARG A 27 4.48 -8.48 -14.99
CA ARG A 27 4.81 -9.72 -14.27
C ARG A 27 4.90 -10.92 -15.22
N LEU A 28 3.96 -11.03 -16.15
CA LEU A 28 3.97 -12.07 -17.19
C LEU A 28 5.20 -11.93 -18.09
N MET A 29 5.55 -10.71 -18.50
CA MET A 29 6.73 -10.46 -19.32
C MET A 29 8.03 -10.91 -18.64
N LEU A 30 8.17 -10.74 -17.32
CA LEU A 30 9.34 -11.25 -16.58
C LEU A 30 9.39 -12.77 -16.53
N ARG A 31 8.22 -13.42 -16.45
CA ARG A 31 8.09 -14.88 -16.51
C ARG A 31 8.52 -15.41 -17.88
N GLU A 32 8.01 -14.80 -18.94
CA GLU A 32 8.27 -15.19 -20.34
C GLU A 32 9.72 -14.95 -20.75
N LYS A 33 10.35 -13.86 -20.27
CA LYS A 33 11.77 -13.58 -20.52
C LYS A 33 12.73 -14.63 -19.97
N GLY A 34 12.30 -15.37 -18.94
CA GLY A 34 13.08 -16.47 -18.37
C GLY A 34 12.69 -17.84 -18.90
N GLU A 35 11.75 -17.94 -19.85
CA GLU A 35 11.33 -19.22 -20.38
C GLU A 35 12.45 -19.87 -21.18
N LYS A 36 12.94 -21.02 -20.70
CA LYS A 36 13.98 -21.78 -21.37
C LYS A 36 13.68 -23.27 -21.24
N ALA A 37 13.54 -23.94 -22.38
CA ALA A 37 13.25 -25.38 -22.45
C ALA A 37 12.00 -25.80 -21.63
N GLY A 38 10.97 -24.95 -21.58
CA GLY A 38 9.73 -25.20 -20.83
C GLY A 38 9.81 -24.97 -19.31
N PHE A 39 10.93 -24.44 -18.81
CA PHE A 39 11.08 -24.02 -17.42
C PHE A 39 10.91 -22.51 -17.30
N TYR A 40 10.20 -22.10 -16.25
CA TYR A 40 9.97 -20.71 -15.89
C TYR A 40 10.80 -20.34 -14.65
N PRO A 41 11.24 -19.07 -14.51
CA PRO A 41 11.92 -18.62 -13.31
C PRO A 41 11.00 -18.73 -12.09
N HIS A 42 11.57 -19.08 -10.95
CA HIS A 42 10.89 -18.98 -9.66
C HIS A 42 10.48 -17.52 -9.42
N GLN A 43 9.29 -17.31 -8.86
CA GLN A 43 8.81 -15.96 -8.52
C GLN A 43 8.55 -15.84 -7.03
N LEU A 44 9.15 -14.82 -6.43
CA LEU A 44 8.84 -14.38 -5.07
C LEU A 44 8.23 -12.98 -5.12
N ILE A 45 6.97 -12.87 -4.70
CA ILE A 45 6.24 -11.61 -4.69
C ILE A 45 6.05 -11.18 -3.24
N MET A 46 6.47 -9.95 -2.92
CA MET A 46 6.38 -9.33 -1.61
C MET A 46 5.47 -8.10 -1.66
N THR A 47 4.73 -7.86 -0.58
CA THR A 47 3.85 -6.70 -0.45
C THR A 47 3.72 -6.31 1.01
N ALA A 48 3.83 -5.01 1.31
CA ALA A 48 3.62 -4.49 2.66
C ALA A 48 2.13 -4.46 3.03
N THR A 49 1.25 -4.29 2.04
CA THR A 49 -0.20 -4.34 2.23
C THR A 49 -0.65 -5.78 2.04
N PRO A 50 -1.18 -6.46 3.07
CA PRO A 50 -1.57 -7.85 2.94
C PRO A 50 -2.60 -8.01 1.84
N ILE A 51 -2.46 -9.01 0.97
CA ILE A 51 -3.53 -9.35 0.03
C ILE A 51 -4.70 -9.87 0.88
N PRO A 52 -5.95 -9.41 0.66
CA PRO A 52 -7.09 -10.01 1.34
C PRO A 52 -7.03 -11.52 1.14
N ARG A 53 -7.08 -12.33 2.20
CA ARG A 53 -6.97 -13.79 2.07
C ARG A 53 -7.96 -14.34 1.05
N THR A 54 -9.16 -13.76 0.99
CA THR A 54 -10.19 -14.11 0.01
C THR A 54 -9.73 -13.92 -1.44
N LEU A 55 -8.96 -12.87 -1.72
CA LEU A 55 -8.41 -12.60 -3.05
C LEU A 55 -7.22 -13.52 -3.34
N ALA A 56 -6.36 -13.74 -2.34
CA ALA A 56 -5.25 -14.68 -2.43
C ALA A 56 -5.73 -16.11 -2.76
N MET A 57 -6.79 -16.57 -2.10
CA MET A 57 -7.35 -17.92 -2.31
C MET A 57 -8.06 -18.11 -3.66
N THR A 58 -8.34 -17.05 -4.43
CA THR A 58 -9.23 -17.10 -5.60
C THR A 58 -8.53 -16.67 -6.88
N VAL A 59 -8.06 -15.42 -6.92
CA VAL A 59 -7.36 -14.85 -8.08
C VAL A 59 -5.90 -15.29 -8.12
N TYR A 60 -5.34 -15.61 -6.96
CA TYR A 60 -3.95 -16.06 -6.81
C TYR A 60 -3.89 -17.49 -6.26
N ALA A 61 -4.92 -18.30 -6.53
CA ALA A 61 -5.04 -19.67 -6.02
C ALA A 61 -3.86 -20.57 -6.42
N ASP A 62 -3.17 -20.19 -7.50
CA ASP A 62 -2.00 -20.87 -8.05
C ASP A 62 -0.67 -20.39 -7.45
N LEU A 63 -0.70 -19.37 -6.56
CA LEU A 63 0.47 -18.91 -5.81
C LEU A 63 0.51 -19.54 -4.40
N ASP A 64 1.62 -20.19 -4.07
CA ASP A 64 1.93 -20.54 -2.69
C ASP A 64 2.13 -19.25 -1.86
N THR A 65 1.40 -19.13 -0.76
CA THR A 65 1.41 -17.92 0.07
C THR A 65 2.03 -18.19 1.43
N SER A 66 2.99 -17.36 1.80
CA SER A 66 3.54 -17.31 3.15
C SER A 66 3.12 -15.99 3.81
N ILE A 67 2.70 -16.07 5.08
CA ILE A 67 2.19 -14.94 5.84
C ILE A 67 3.14 -14.66 7.00
N ILE A 68 3.56 -13.40 7.11
CA ILE A 68 4.29 -12.88 8.28
C ILE A 68 3.32 -11.94 9.00
N ASP A 69 2.66 -12.44 10.05
CA ASP A 69 1.65 -11.71 10.83
C ASP A 69 2.18 -11.19 12.18
N GLU A 70 3.37 -11.63 12.59
CA GLU A 70 4.04 -11.14 13.80
C GLU A 70 4.84 -9.87 13.53
N LEU A 71 4.76 -8.91 14.46
CA LEU A 71 5.62 -7.75 14.46
C LEU A 71 7.02 -8.15 14.97
N PRO A 72 8.11 -7.58 14.40
CA PRO A 72 9.43 -7.73 14.97
C PRO A 72 9.45 -7.31 16.45
N PRO A 73 10.25 -7.99 17.30
CA PRO A 73 10.33 -7.68 18.71
C PRO A 73 10.72 -6.21 18.94
N GLY A 74 10.06 -5.55 19.90
CA GLY A 74 10.31 -4.16 20.25
C GLY A 74 9.40 -3.13 19.57
N ARG A 75 8.50 -3.53 18.67
CA ARG A 75 7.47 -2.64 18.12
C ARG A 75 6.31 -2.45 19.09
N THR A 76 5.95 -1.20 19.35
CA THR A 76 4.72 -0.84 20.08
C THR A 76 3.58 -0.52 19.12
N PRO A 77 2.34 -0.91 19.44
CA PRO A 77 1.17 -0.54 18.65
C PRO A 77 1.04 0.98 18.45
N ILE A 78 0.59 1.41 17.28
CA ILE A 78 0.44 2.82 16.92
C ILE A 78 -0.96 3.28 17.33
N THR A 79 -1.04 4.35 18.12
CA THR A 79 -2.33 4.95 18.48
C THR A 79 -2.80 5.83 17.33
N THR A 80 -3.88 5.43 16.67
CA THR A 80 -4.46 6.18 15.55
C THR A 80 -5.65 7.02 16.02
N VAL A 81 -5.69 8.29 15.63
CA VAL A 81 -6.80 9.22 15.91
C VAL A 81 -7.27 9.88 14.62
N VAL A 82 -8.57 10.19 14.54
CA VAL A 82 -9.20 10.86 13.40
C VAL A 82 -9.68 12.22 13.88
N ILE A 83 -9.20 13.30 13.25
CA ILE A 83 -9.41 14.68 13.73
C ILE A 83 -9.84 15.58 12.56
N SER A 84 -10.80 16.48 12.79
CA SER A 84 -11.19 17.52 11.82
C SER A 84 -10.03 18.50 11.60
N GLU A 85 -9.81 18.94 10.37
CA GLU A 85 -8.86 20.00 10.02
C GLU A 85 -9.12 21.30 10.80
N GLU A 86 -10.35 21.54 11.25
CA GLU A 86 -10.71 22.68 12.11
C GLU A 86 -9.94 22.71 13.45
N ARG A 87 -9.40 21.56 13.89
CA ARG A 87 -8.58 21.42 15.11
C ARG A 87 -7.08 21.35 14.80
N ARG A 88 -6.64 21.86 13.64
CA ARG A 88 -5.24 21.87 13.21
C ARG A 88 -4.30 22.49 14.25
N ASP A 89 -4.74 23.55 14.92
CA ASP A 89 -3.92 24.23 15.94
C ASP A 89 -3.56 23.31 17.12
N GLU A 90 -4.45 22.41 17.52
CA GLU A 90 -4.16 21.42 18.56
C GLU A 90 -3.10 20.42 18.12
N ILE A 91 -3.10 20.05 16.84
CA ILE A 91 -2.12 19.13 16.24
C ILE A 91 -0.76 19.81 16.15
N VAL A 92 -0.72 21.07 15.72
CA VAL A 92 0.51 21.89 15.71
C VAL A 92 1.10 22.02 17.11
N ALA A 93 0.26 22.25 18.13
CA ALA A 93 0.70 22.28 19.53
C ALA A 93 1.24 20.91 20.00
N ARG A 94 0.62 19.81 19.58
CA ARG A 94 1.09 18.44 19.88
C ARG A 94 2.44 18.14 19.23
N VAL A 95 2.65 18.56 17.97
CA VAL A 95 3.93 18.45 17.26
C VAL A 95 5.00 19.22 18.01
N LYS A 96 4.73 20.47 18.39
CA LYS A 96 5.63 21.29 19.20
C LYS A 96 6.07 20.57 20.49
N ASN A 97 5.11 20.00 21.23
CA ASN A 97 5.41 19.27 22.46
C ASN A 97 6.27 18.02 22.20
N ALA A 98 5.94 17.24 21.17
CA ALA A 98 6.71 16.05 20.79
C ALA A 98 8.17 16.39 20.45
N CYS A 99 8.39 17.44 19.68
CA CYS A 99 9.73 17.80 19.23
C CYS A 99 10.56 18.45 20.33
N ILE A 100 10.00 19.40 21.09
CA ILE A 100 10.77 20.15 22.10
C ILE A 100 10.95 19.36 23.38
N ASN A 101 9.87 18.80 23.92
CA ASN A 101 9.88 18.21 25.27
C ASN A 101 10.24 16.72 25.22
N GLU A 102 9.77 16.00 24.20
CA GLU A 102 10.03 14.55 24.06
C GLU A 102 11.25 14.26 23.15
N LYS A 103 11.84 15.28 22.50
CA LYS A 103 12.95 15.17 21.54
C LYS A 103 12.69 14.19 20.40
N ARG A 104 11.44 14.18 19.92
CA ARG A 104 10.97 13.28 18.86
C ARG A 104 10.80 13.99 17.54
N GLN A 105 10.77 13.20 16.49
CA GLN A 105 10.55 13.70 15.14
C GLN A 105 9.13 13.38 14.67
N ALA A 106 8.64 14.19 13.74
CA ALA A 106 7.31 14.05 13.18
C ALA A 106 7.34 14.09 11.65
N TYR A 107 6.40 13.37 11.05
CA TYR A 107 6.06 13.47 9.63
C TYR A 107 4.76 14.24 9.46
N TRP A 108 4.72 15.14 8.49
CA TRP A 108 3.51 15.85 8.07
C TRP A 108 3.29 15.60 6.58
N VAL A 109 2.33 14.73 6.26
CA VAL A 109 2.06 14.29 4.90
C VAL A 109 0.93 15.13 4.31
N CYS A 110 1.25 15.90 3.28
CA CYS A 110 0.32 16.68 2.51
C CYS A 110 -0.25 15.82 1.40
N THR A 111 -1.56 15.59 1.41
CA THR A 111 -2.22 14.77 0.38
C THR A 111 -3.01 15.65 -0.58
N LEU A 112 -2.62 15.60 -1.85
CA LEU A 112 -3.38 16.13 -2.96
C LEU A 112 -3.66 14.98 -3.93
N ILE A 113 -4.85 15.01 -4.53
CA ILE A 113 -5.21 14.14 -5.65
C ILE A 113 -5.31 15.03 -6.89
N ASP A 114 -4.29 15.82 -7.14
CA ASP A 114 -4.21 16.51 -8.42
C ASP A 114 -3.20 15.74 -9.28
N GLU A 115 -3.53 15.51 -10.55
CA GLU A 115 -2.62 14.86 -11.48
C GLU A 115 -1.39 15.76 -11.76
N SER A 116 -1.47 17.03 -11.38
CA SER A 116 -0.38 17.99 -11.49
C SER A 116 0.57 17.93 -10.30
N GLU A 117 1.76 17.37 -10.53
CA GLU A 117 2.90 17.44 -9.59
C GLU A 117 3.27 18.89 -9.19
N VAL A 118 2.91 19.89 -10.01
CA VAL A 118 3.12 21.31 -9.70
C VAL A 118 2.25 21.73 -8.52
N LEU A 119 0.97 21.36 -8.55
CA LEU A 119 0.01 21.74 -7.51
C LEU A 119 0.32 21.02 -6.19
N GLU A 120 0.76 19.77 -6.25
CA GLU A 120 1.22 19.04 -5.06
C GLU A 120 2.42 19.72 -4.39
N ALA A 121 3.42 20.11 -5.18
CA ALA A 121 4.61 20.79 -4.68
C ALA A 121 4.26 22.15 -4.04
N GLN A 122 3.44 22.96 -4.73
CA GLN A 122 3.03 24.28 -4.24
C GLN A 122 2.27 24.21 -2.92
N ALA A 123 1.39 23.22 -2.75
CA ALA A 123 0.68 23.07 -1.49
C ALA A 123 1.58 22.57 -0.35
N ALA A 124 2.52 21.66 -0.65
CA ALA A 124 3.50 21.23 0.34
C ALA A 124 4.42 22.39 0.75
N GLU A 125 4.84 23.23 -0.19
CA GLU A 125 5.58 24.48 0.07
C GLU A 125 4.79 25.44 0.94
N ALA A 126 3.51 25.70 0.62
CA ALA A 126 2.65 26.58 1.41
C ALA A 126 2.47 26.07 2.86
N ILE A 127 2.23 24.77 3.04
CA ILE A 127 2.12 24.15 4.36
C ILE A 127 3.45 24.23 5.12
N TRP A 128 4.57 23.99 4.43
CA TRP A 128 5.89 24.11 5.02
C TRP A 128 6.18 25.54 5.49
N GLU A 129 5.83 26.56 4.70
CA GLU A 129 5.95 27.96 5.11
C GLU A 129 5.08 28.28 6.32
N ASP A 130 3.82 27.85 6.32
CA ASP A 130 2.87 28.10 7.41
C ASP A 130 3.35 27.43 8.71
N LEU A 131 3.80 26.18 8.64
CA LEU A 131 4.34 25.46 9.79
C LEU A 131 5.65 26.09 10.27
N THR A 132 6.50 26.58 9.37
CA THR A 132 7.74 27.29 9.74
C THR A 132 7.44 28.60 10.46
N LYS A 133 6.41 29.33 10.04
CA LYS A 133 5.92 30.53 10.74
C LYS A 133 5.29 30.20 12.09
N ALA A 134 4.53 29.11 12.18
CA ALA A 134 3.84 28.70 13.42
C ALA A 134 4.80 28.06 14.46
N LEU A 135 5.87 27.41 14.00
CA LEU A 135 6.83 26.67 14.80
C LEU A 135 8.28 27.15 14.55
N PRO A 136 8.60 28.44 14.78
CA PRO A 136 9.91 29.02 14.45
C PRO A 136 11.08 28.43 15.25
N MET A 137 10.78 27.65 16.29
CA MET A 137 11.76 26.97 17.14
C MET A 137 12.13 25.56 16.64
N LEU A 138 11.41 25.03 15.63
CA LEU A 138 11.67 23.71 15.07
C LEU A 138 12.39 23.83 13.73
N LYS A 139 13.24 22.85 13.43
CA LYS A 139 13.85 22.71 12.11
C LYS A 139 12.95 21.87 11.22
N ILE A 140 12.36 22.50 10.21
CA ILE A 140 11.35 21.86 9.35
C ILE A 140 11.93 21.63 7.95
N GLY A 141 11.97 20.38 7.51
CA GLY A 141 12.32 20.01 6.14
C GLY A 141 11.11 19.88 5.22
N LEU A 142 11.34 20.01 3.91
CA LEU A 142 10.34 19.83 2.87
C LEU A 142 10.83 18.78 1.85
N VAL A 143 9.97 17.84 1.47
CA VAL A 143 10.24 16.87 0.41
C VAL A 143 9.02 16.73 -0.52
N HIS A 144 9.17 17.03 -1.80
CA HIS A 144 8.10 16.83 -2.80
C HIS A 144 8.64 16.27 -4.12
N GLY A 145 7.73 15.77 -4.97
CA GLY A 145 8.05 15.08 -6.24
C GLY A 145 9.03 15.82 -7.15
N ARG A 146 8.89 17.15 -7.26
CA ARG A 146 9.70 18.01 -8.15
C ARG A 146 11.14 18.32 -7.69
N MET A 147 11.52 17.98 -6.45
CA MET A 147 12.88 18.23 -5.97
C MET A 147 13.89 17.32 -6.68
N LYS A 148 15.13 17.79 -6.82
CA LYS A 148 16.18 16.94 -7.41
C LYS A 148 16.43 15.72 -6.51
N PRO A 149 16.76 14.54 -7.07
CA PRO A 149 17.03 13.35 -6.28
C PRO A 149 18.08 13.55 -5.17
N GLN A 150 19.14 14.33 -5.46
CA GLN A 150 20.18 14.64 -4.48
C GLN A 150 19.63 15.47 -3.30
N GLU A 151 18.87 16.53 -3.58
CA GLU A 151 18.27 17.38 -2.54
C GLU A 151 17.33 16.57 -1.63
N LYS A 152 16.54 15.65 -2.21
CA LYS A 152 15.72 14.72 -1.43
C LYS A 152 16.56 13.85 -0.51
N GLN A 153 17.65 13.27 -1.01
CA GLN A 153 18.53 12.42 -0.22
C GLN A 153 19.18 13.20 0.92
N ASP A 154 19.62 14.43 0.67
CA ASP A 154 20.27 15.27 1.67
C ASP A 154 19.30 15.64 2.80
N ILE A 155 18.06 16.03 2.48
CA ILE A 155 17.02 16.35 3.47
C ILE A 155 16.61 15.11 4.25
N MET A 156 16.45 13.96 3.58
CA MET A 156 16.13 12.70 4.24
C MET A 156 17.27 12.22 5.16
N ALA A 157 18.53 12.47 4.78
CA ALA A 157 19.68 12.19 5.63
C ALA A 157 19.71 13.10 6.86
N ALA A 158 19.49 14.41 6.68
CA ALA A 158 19.37 15.36 7.79
C ALA A 158 18.24 14.98 8.75
N PHE A 159 17.07 14.58 8.22
CA PHE A 159 15.98 14.06 9.03
C PHE A 159 16.37 12.76 9.75
N LYS A 160 17.00 11.79 9.09
CA LYS A 160 17.47 10.56 9.74
C LYS A 160 18.48 10.83 10.87
N ASN A 161 19.33 11.83 10.71
CA ASN A 161 20.34 12.24 11.70
C ASN A 161 19.79 13.11 12.84
N ALA A 162 18.46 13.31 12.90
CA ALA A 162 17.80 14.18 13.87
C ALA A 162 18.26 15.65 13.79
N GLU A 163 18.71 16.10 12.62
CA GLU A 163 19.01 17.50 12.36
C GLU A 163 17.74 18.30 12.03
N LEU A 164 16.67 17.62 11.64
CA LEU A 164 15.35 18.18 11.36
C LEU A 164 14.31 17.56 12.30
N ASP A 165 13.47 18.37 12.91
CA ASP A 165 12.45 17.94 13.87
C ASP A 165 11.15 17.49 13.17
N LEU A 166 10.77 18.18 12.09
CA LEU A 166 9.55 17.93 11.34
C LEU A 166 9.87 17.80 9.86
N LEU A 167 9.31 16.78 9.20
CA LEU A 167 9.40 16.61 7.76
C LEU A 167 8.03 16.79 7.11
N VAL A 168 7.87 17.86 6.33
CA VAL A 168 6.71 18.06 5.47
C VAL A 168 6.96 17.35 4.15
N ALA A 169 6.05 16.47 3.73
CA ALA A 169 6.22 15.73 2.50
C ALA A 169 4.92 15.47 1.75
N THR A 170 4.99 15.34 0.42
CA THR A 170 3.86 14.80 -0.35
C THR A 170 3.75 13.29 -0.18
N THR A 171 2.67 12.70 -0.71
CA THR A 171 2.39 11.24 -0.69
C THR A 171 3.52 10.38 -1.27
N VAL A 172 4.46 10.98 -1.99
CA VAL A 172 5.71 10.39 -2.47
C VAL A 172 6.75 10.30 -1.34
N ILE A 173 6.37 9.82 -0.14
CA ILE A 173 7.34 9.21 0.80
C ILE A 173 7.62 7.79 0.31
N GLU A 174 8.07 7.67 -0.94
CA GLU A 174 8.55 6.42 -1.52
C GLU A 174 9.99 6.13 -1.10
N VAL A 175 10.69 7.11 -0.53
CA VAL A 175 12.04 6.88 -0.03
C VAL A 175 11.91 6.10 1.27
N GLY A 176 12.23 4.81 1.22
CA GLY A 176 12.20 3.83 2.32
C GLY A 176 13.17 4.11 3.47
N VAL A 177 13.29 5.37 3.89
CA VAL A 177 14.12 5.77 5.01
C VAL A 177 13.36 5.54 6.30
N ASP A 178 13.78 4.51 7.01
CA ASP A 178 13.37 4.22 8.36
C ASP A 178 14.01 5.23 9.34
N VAL A 179 13.20 5.98 10.08
CA VAL A 179 13.64 6.92 11.11
C VAL A 179 13.06 6.49 12.46
N PRO A 180 13.82 5.73 13.27
CA PRO A 180 13.32 5.17 14.53
C PRO A 180 12.88 6.21 15.56
N ASN A 181 13.39 7.44 15.47
CA ASN A 181 13.03 8.53 16.38
C ASN A 181 11.75 9.29 15.94
N ALA A 182 11.19 8.99 14.77
CA ALA A 182 9.93 9.54 14.32
C ALA A 182 8.76 8.79 15.00
N SER A 183 8.09 9.47 15.92
CA SER A 183 6.98 8.90 16.71
C SER A 183 5.61 9.45 16.33
N LEU A 184 5.55 10.50 15.51
CA LEU A 184 4.29 11.16 15.15
C LEU A 184 4.14 11.21 13.62
N MET A 185 3.01 10.71 13.12
CA MET A 185 2.63 10.75 11.71
C MET A 185 1.34 11.55 11.57
N ILE A 186 1.38 12.69 10.90
CA ILE A 186 0.20 13.51 10.57
C ILE A 186 -0.07 13.34 9.08
N ILE A 187 -1.30 13.00 8.72
CA ILE A 187 -1.75 12.87 7.34
C ILE A 187 -2.87 13.87 7.12
N GLU A 188 -2.61 14.92 6.36
CA GLU A 188 -3.63 15.86 5.92
C GLU A 188 -4.53 15.26 4.85
N ASN A 189 -5.79 15.69 4.82
CA ASN A 189 -6.83 15.25 3.89
C ASN A 189 -6.89 13.72 3.74
N ALA A 190 -6.78 12.99 4.84
CA ALA A 190 -6.71 11.53 4.86
C ALA A 190 -7.93 10.86 4.19
N GLU A 191 -9.08 11.54 4.10
CA GLU A 191 -10.28 11.08 3.40
C GLU A 191 -10.08 10.84 1.90
N ARG A 192 -9.03 11.43 1.34
CA ARG A 192 -8.65 11.37 -0.08
C ARG A 192 -7.83 10.13 -0.42
N LEU A 193 -7.14 9.55 0.56
CA LEU A 193 -6.29 8.40 0.34
C LEU A 193 -7.06 7.06 0.41
N GLY A 194 -6.51 6.06 -0.26
CA GLY A 194 -6.95 4.67 -0.11
C GLY A 194 -6.49 4.08 1.23
N LEU A 195 -7.20 3.06 1.73
CA LEU A 195 -6.84 2.37 2.99
C LEU A 195 -5.42 1.78 2.95
N SER A 196 -5.01 1.25 1.80
CA SER A 196 -3.66 0.70 1.58
C SER A 196 -2.58 1.78 1.77
N GLN A 197 -2.74 2.94 1.13
CA GLN A 197 -1.81 4.07 1.25
C GLN A 197 -1.75 4.59 2.68
N LEU A 198 -2.91 4.76 3.33
CA LEU A 198 -2.97 5.19 4.73
C LEU A 198 -2.27 4.20 5.67
N HIS A 199 -2.44 2.89 5.44
CA HIS A 199 -1.74 1.87 6.21
C HIS A 199 -0.22 1.94 5.98
N GLN A 200 0.24 2.09 4.74
CA GLN A 200 1.67 2.21 4.44
C GLN A 200 2.28 3.43 5.15
N LEU A 201 1.63 4.60 5.07
CA LEU A 201 2.06 5.82 5.76
C LEU A 201 2.09 5.63 7.28
N ARG A 202 1.04 5.04 7.87
CA ARG A 202 1.01 4.71 9.30
C ARG A 202 2.20 3.83 9.70
N GLY A 203 2.58 2.85 8.87
CA GLY A 203 3.71 1.94 9.13
C GLY A 203 5.10 2.57 9.02
N ARG A 204 5.21 3.85 8.66
CA ARG A 204 6.49 4.59 8.66
C ARG A 204 6.91 5.05 10.07
N VAL A 205 5.99 5.07 11.03
CA VAL A 205 6.27 5.32 12.46
C VAL A 205 6.10 4.04 13.29
N GLY A 206 6.47 4.05 14.57
CA GLY A 206 6.28 2.89 15.46
C GLY A 206 7.32 1.78 15.28
N ARG A 207 8.52 2.13 14.81
CA ARG A 207 9.61 1.17 14.57
C ARG A 207 10.54 0.93 15.76
N GLY A 208 10.44 1.78 16.79
CA GLY A 208 11.11 1.59 18.08
C GLY A 208 10.13 1.22 19.21
N SER A 209 10.66 1.15 20.44
CA SER A 209 9.89 0.87 21.66
C SER A 209 9.02 2.03 22.15
N THR A 210 9.02 3.14 21.42
CA THR A 210 8.35 4.39 21.82
C THR A 210 6.94 4.42 21.27
N ALA A 211 5.99 4.73 22.16
CA ALA A 211 4.60 4.96 21.79
C ALA A 211 4.50 5.94 20.62
N SER A 212 3.93 5.48 19.53
CA SER A 212 3.82 6.24 18.29
C SER A 212 2.36 6.55 17.99
N PHE A 213 2.13 7.70 17.37
CA PHE A 213 0.81 8.25 17.11
C PHE A 213 0.64 8.52 15.62
N CYS A 214 -0.54 8.21 15.10
CA CYS A 214 -0.92 8.53 13.73
C CYS A 214 -2.20 9.36 13.74
N VAL A 215 -2.13 10.59 13.25
CA VAL A 215 -3.23 11.53 13.17
C VAL A 215 -3.72 11.58 11.74
N LEU A 216 -4.97 11.16 11.55
CA LEU A 216 -5.68 11.23 10.27
C LEU A 216 -6.53 12.50 10.29
N MET A 217 -6.04 13.57 9.67
CA MET A 217 -6.79 14.80 9.53
C MET A 217 -7.75 14.70 8.35
N TYR A 218 -8.95 15.23 8.50
CA TYR A 218 -9.92 15.27 7.41
C TYR A 218 -10.62 16.61 7.31
N LYS A 219 -11.07 16.95 6.12
CA LYS A 219 -11.90 18.14 5.89
C LYS A 219 -13.39 17.81 5.98
N PRO A 220 -14.16 18.43 6.88
CA PRO A 220 -15.61 18.27 6.91
C PRO A 220 -16.29 18.86 5.66
N PRO A 221 -17.44 18.30 5.21
CA PRO A 221 -18.09 17.10 5.71
C PRO A 221 -17.48 15.80 5.13
N LEU A 222 -17.44 14.74 5.94
CA LEU A 222 -17.02 13.41 5.47
C LEU A 222 -18.17 12.68 4.75
N GLY A 223 -17.86 12.11 3.58
CA GLY A 223 -18.72 11.11 2.95
C GLY A 223 -18.74 9.80 3.73
N LYS A 224 -19.85 9.05 3.66
CA LYS A 224 -20.03 7.75 4.36
C LYS A 224 -18.88 6.75 4.09
N VAL A 225 -18.40 6.71 2.85
CA VAL A 225 -17.31 5.81 2.45
C VAL A 225 -16.00 6.21 3.10
N SER A 226 -15.63 7.49 3.03
CA SER A 226 -14.39 7.99 3.66
C SER A 226 -14.43 7.86 5.19
N GLN A 227 -15.58 8.11 5.81
CA GLN A 227 -15.78 7.87 7.24
C GLN A 227 -15.52 6.41 7.61
N LYS A 228 -16.08 5.46 6.85
CA LYS A 228 -15.86 4.02 7.05
C LYS A 228 -14.37 3.65 6.89
N ARG A 229 -13.67 4.20 5.90
CA ARG A 229 -12.23 3.98 5.70
C ARG A 229 -11.41 4.48 6.90
N LEU A 230 -11.58 5.74 7.29
CA LEU A 230 -10.84 6.32 8.41
C LEU A 230 -11.11 5.56 9.72
N GLN A 231 -12.35 5.11 9.92
CA GLN A 231 -12.73 4.31 11.07
C GLN A 231 -12.05 2.93 11.08
N VAL A 232 -11.98 2.23 9.95
CA VAL A 232 -11.27 0.95 9.84
C VAL A 232 -9.80 1.09 10.26
N LEU A 233 -9.12 2.15 9.81
CA LEU A 233 -7.71 2.37 10.15
C LEU A 233 -7.50 2.76 11.63
N ARG A 234 -8.49 3.44 12.22
CA ARG A 234 -8.49 3.79 13.64
C ARG A 234 -8.71 2.56 14.53
N ASP A 235 -9.64 1.70 14.13
CA ASP A 235 -10.12 0.59 14.96
C ASP A 235 -9.24 -0.67 14.82
N SER A 236 -8.41 -0.79 13.76
CA SER A 236 -7.53 -1.95 13.54
C SER A 236 -6.12 -1.57 13.10
N GLN A 237 -5.13 -2.29 13.63
CA GLN A 237 -3.74 -2.26 13.14
C GLN A 237 -3.39 -3.45 12.26
N ASP A 238 -4.22 -4.49 12.24
CA ASP A 238 -4.00 -5.68 11.44
C ASP A 238 -4.20 -5.37 9.96
N GLY A 239 -3.13 -5.52 9.18
CA GLY A 239 -3.14 -5.28 7.76
C GLY A 239 -4.08 -6.20 6.99
N PHE A 240 -4.34 -7.43 7.46
CA PHE A 240 -5.31 -8.32 6.82
C PHE A 240 -6.73 -7.80 6.99
N VAL A 241 -7.09 -7.35 8.19
CA VAL A 241 -8.40 -6.75 8.45
C VAL A 241 -8.59 -5.49 7.60
N ILE A 242 -7.56 -4.65 7.52
CA ILE A 242 -7.59 -3.42 6.71
C ILE A 242 -7.79 -3.76 5.23
N SER A 243 -7.04 -4.72 4.69
CA SER A 243 -7.14 -5.12 3.29
C SER A 243 -8.48 -5.79 2.96
N GLU A 244 -9.02 -6.64 3.84
CA GLU A 244 -10.36 -7.21 3.66
C GLU A 244 -11.43 -6.11 3.62
N LYS A 245 -11.32 -5.11 4.49
CA LYS A 245 -12.22 -3.96 4.49
C LYS A 245 -12.04 -3.04 3.29
N ASP A 246 -10.81 -2.86 2.80
CA ASP A 246 -10.54 -2.14 1.55
C ASP A 246 -11.20 -2.83 0.36
N LEU A 247 -11.12 -4.16 0.28
CA LEU A 247 -11.80 -4.95 -0.74
C LEU A 247 -13.34 -4.86 -0.64
N GLU A 248 -13.90 -4.89 0.58
CA GLU A 248 -15.34 -4.67 0.80
C GLU A 248 -15.79 -3.27 0.35
N ILE A 249 -14.95 -2.25 0.54
CA ILE A 249 -15.27 -0.85 0.25
C ILE A 249 -15.13 -0.54 -1.24
N ARG A 250 -14.06 -1.01 -1.90
CA ARG A 250 -13.82 -0.82 -3.34
C ARG A 250 -14.67 -1.74 -4.20
N GLY A 251 -15.03 -2.91 -3.67
CA GLY A 251 -15.59 -4.00 -4.45
C GLY A 251 -14.50 -4.78 -5.22
N PRO A 252 -14.78 -6.03 -5.61
CA PRO A 252 -13.77 -6.94 -6.17
C PRO A 252 -13.25 -6.56 -7.56
N GLY A 253 -13.93 -5.66 -8.29
CA GLY A 253 -13.59 -5.30 -9.68
C GLY A 253 -12.43 -4.31 -9.85
N GLU A 254 -12.02 -3.58 -8.80
CA GLU A 254 -11.07 -2.46 -8.92
C GLU A 254 -9.62 -2.81 -8.50
N VAL A 255 -9.41 -3.90 -7.74
CA VAL A 255 -8.12 -4.20 -7.08
C VAL A 255 -7.03 -4.70 -8.04
N LEU A 256 -7.37 -5.09 -9.27
CA LEU A 256 -6.42 -5.63 -10.25
C LEU A 256 -5.86 -4.58 -11.24
N GLY A 257 -6.01 -3.28 -10.93
CA GLY A 257 -5.20 -2.23 -11.55
C GLY A 257 -5.68 -1.73 -12.90
N THR A 258 -6.95 -1.91 -13.24
CA THR A 258 -7.66 -1.17 -14.30
C THR A 258 -9.12 -1.60 -14.26
N LYS A 259 -10.07 -0.75 -14.71
CA LYS A 259 -11.37 -1.21 -15.22
C LYS A 259 -11.13 -2.05 -16.48
N GLN A 260 -10.39 -3.14 -16.35
CA GLN A 260 -10.21 -4.10 -17.41
C GLN A 260 -11.54 -4.82 -17.53
N THR A 261 -12.11 -4.72 -18.72
CA THR A 261 -13.25 -5.46 -19.29
C THR A 261 -13.11 -7.00 -19.24
N GLY A 262 -12.22 -7.52 -18.39
CA GLY A 262 -11.67 -8.86 -18.38
C GLY A 262 -11.81 -9.64 -17.07
N ILE A 263 -12.01 -8.98 -15.91
CA ILE A 263 -12.43 -9.73 -14.72
C ILE A 263 -13.82 -10.24 -15.05
N ALA A 264 -13.97 -11.56 -15.13
CA ALA A 264 -15.29 -12.15 -15.17
C ALA A 264 -15.99 -11.69 -13.89
N GLU A 265 -16.87 -10.69 -13.99
CA GLU A 265 -17.84 -10.45 -12.94
C GLU A 265 -18.54 -11.78 -12.75
N PHE A 266 -18.23 -12.43 -11.63
CA PHE A 266 -18.82 -13.72 -11.32
C PHE A 266 -20.33 -13.51 -11.30
N LYS A 267 -21.01 -14.08 -12.30
CA LYS A 267 -22.46 -13.90 -12.48
C LYS A 267 -23.26 -14.40 -11.27
N VAL A 268 -22.68 -15.33 -10.50
CA VAL A 268 -23.33 -16.04 -9.40
C VAL A 268 -22.46 -16.05 -8.14
N ALA A 269 -21.15 -16.28 -8.30
CA ALA A 269 -20.24 -16.37 -7.16
C ALA A 269 -19.92 -14.97 -6.60
N ASN A 270 -19.85 -14.88 -5.29
CA ASN A 270 -19.34 -13.69 -4.62
C ASN A 270 -18.21 -14.15 -3.70
N LEU A 271 -16.98 -13.77 -4.04
CA LEU A 271 -15.78 -14.26 -3.36
C LEU A 271 -15.83 -14.01 -1.83
N MET A 272 -16.42 -12.90 -1.40
CA MET A 272 -16.55 -12.56 0.01
C MET A 272 -17.63 -13.40 0.71
N ARG A 273 -18.81 -13.53 0.10
CA ARG A 273 -19.90 -14.36 0.62
C ARG A 273 -19.51 -15.84 0.67
N ASP A 274 -18.84 -16.32 -0.38
CA ASP A 274 -18.59 -17.73 -0.64
C ASP A 274 -17.21 -18.19 -0.13
N ARG A 275 -16.50 -17.33 0.62
CA ARG A 275 -15.11 -17.56 1.07
C ARG A 275 -14.87 -18.94 1.68
N LYS A 276 -15.81 -19.40 2.51
CA LYS A 276 -15.71 -20.68 3.22
C LYS A 276 -15.72 -21.89 2.28
N MET A 277 -16.25 -21.74 1.07
CA MET A 277 -16.34 -22.81 0.08
C MET A 277 -15.07 -22.92 -0.77
N ILE A 278 -14.22 -21.89 -0.81
CA ILE A 278 -13.04 -21.85 -1.69
C ILE A 278 -12.10 -23.05 -1.49
N PRO A 279 -11.71 -23.44 -0.26
CA PRO A 279 -10.81 -24.59 -0.08
C PRO A 279 -11.39 -25.89 -0.66
N THR A 280 -12.70 -26.08 -0.47
CA THR A 280 -13.44 -27.23 -0.99
C THR A 280 -13.49 -27.23 -2.51
N VAL A 281 -13.74 -26.06 -3.12
CA VAL A 281 -13.72 -25.88 -4.57
C VAL A 281 -12.34 -26.20 -5.13
N GLN A 282 -11.26 -25.71 -4.52
CA GLN A 282 -9.88 -26.01 -4.95
C GLN A 282 -9.57 -27.50 -4.88
N HIS A 283 -9.96 -28.17 -3.79
CA HIS A 283 -9.76 -29.61 -3.63
C HIS A 283 -10.43 -30.40 -4.76
N TYR A 284 -11.71 -30.10 -5.05
CA TYR A 284 -12.43 -30.78 -6.12
C TYR A 284 -11.96 -30.39 -7.52
N ALA A 285 -11.52 -29.15 -7.74
CA ALA A 285 -10.96 -28.71 -9.01
C ALA A 285 -9.66 -29.48 -9.33
N LYS A 286 -8.73 -29.58 -8.37
CA LYS A 286 -7.50 -30.38 -8.53
C LYS A 286 -7.81 -31.85 -8.80
N ALA A 287 -8.77 -32.41 -8.07
CA ALA A 287 -9.21 -33.80 -8.29
C ALA A 287 -9.86 -34.00 -9.67
N LEU A 288 -10.64 -33.03 -10.16
CA LEU A 288 -11.31 -33.07 -11.46
C LEU A 288 -10.30 -33.02 -12.61
N ILE A 289 -9.29 -32.15 -12.53
CA ILE A 289 -8.24 -32.03 -13.54
C ILE A 289 -7.48 -33.35 -13.70
N VAL A 290 -7.16 -34.02 -12.58
CA VAL A 290 -6.42 -35.29 -12.60
C VAL A 290 -7.29 -36.47 -13.04
N LYS A 291 -8.54 -36.55 -12.56
CA LYS A 291 -9.40 -37.73 -12.79
C LYS A 291 -10.19 -37.64 -14.10
N TYR A 292 -10.53 -36.44 -14.56
CA TYR A 292 -11.42 -36.20 -15.70
C TYR A 292 -10.96 -34.99 -16.52
N PRO A 293 -9.79 -35.07 -17.18
CA PRO A 293 -9.18 -33.95 -17.91
C PRO A 293 -10.10 -33.38 -19.00
N ASP A 294 -10.78 -34.23 -19.77
CA ASP A 294 -11.69 -33.79 -20.85
C ASP A 294 -12.89 -32.98 -20.34
N VAL A 295 -13.40 -33.34 -19.16
CA VAL A 295 -14.51 -32.63 -18.50
C VAL A 295 -14.03 -31.29 -17.97
N ALA A 296 -12.84 -31.26 -17.36
CA ALA A 296 -12.22 -30.02 -16.89
C ALA A 296 -12.01 -29.04 -18.05
N GLU A 297 -11.47 -29.49 -19.18
CA GLU A 297 -11.25 -28.66 -20.37
C GLU A 297 -12.57 -28.15 -20.95
N SER A 298 -13.60 -29.00 -21.02
CA SER A 298 -14.94 -28.60 -21.48
C SER A 298 -15.56 -27.51 -20.59
N LEU A 299 -15.37 -27.59 -19.27
CA LEU A 299 -15.83 -26.57 -18.33
C LEU A 299 -15.04 -25.27 -18.47
N ILE A 300 -13.72 -25.35 -18.59
CA ILE A 300 -12.86 -24.18 -18.84
C ILE A 300 -13.31 -23.47 -20.12
N ARG A 301 -13.45 -24.20 -21.24
CA ARG A 301 -13.91 -23.63 -22.52
C ARG A 301 -15.29 -23.00 -22.39
N ARG A 302 -16.24 -23.67 -21.73
CA ARG A 302 -17.62 -23.18 -21.57
C ARG A 302 -17.70 -21.89 -20.75
N TRP A 303 -16.91 -21.77 -19.69
CA TRP A 303 -17.03 -20.65 -18.74
C TRP A 303 -16.03 -19.51 -19.01
N LEU A 304 -14.87 -19.80 -19.61
CA LEU A 304 -13.80 -18.81 -19.87
C LEU A 304 -13.67 -18.40 -21.34
N ASN A 305 -14.36 -19.09 -22.28
CA ASN A 305 -14.58 -18.70 -23.67
C ASN A 305 -13.39 -17.99 -24.36
N ASN A 306 -12.23 -18.65 -24.38
CA ASN A 306 -10.96 -18.17 -24.97
C ASN A 306 -10.35 -16.89 -24.38
N ARG A 307 -10.65 -16.54 -23.12
CA ARG A 307 -9.81 -15.59 -22.34
C ARG A 307 -8.54 -16.29 -21.81
N GLU A 308 -7.82 -16.99 -22.69
CA GLU A 308 -6.65 -17.84 -22.40
C GLU A 308 -5.45 -17.08 -21.80
N ILE A 309 -5.46 -15.75 -21.82
CA ILE A 309 -4.33 -14.93 -21.35
C ILE A 309 -4.18 -14.96 -19.81
N TYR A 310 -5.16 -15.48 -19.06
CA TYR A 310 -5.18 -15.36 -17.60
C TYR A 310 -5.03 -16.68 -16.82
N SER A 311 -4.92 -17.85 -17.48
CA SER A 311 -4.85 -19.15 -16.77
C SER A 311 -3.45 -19.67 -16.50
N ASN A 312 -2.41 -19.00 -17.00
CA ASN A 312 -1.02 -19.39 -16.73
C ASN A 312 -0.35 -18.48 -15.69
N ALA A 313 -1.13 -17.80 -14.84
CA ALA A 313 -0.60 -17.11 -13.67
C ALA A 313 -0.31 -18.14 -12.58
#